data_AF-A0A427XKU5-F1
#
_entry.id   AF-A0A427XKU5-F1
#
_cell.length_a   1.000
_cell.length_b   1.000
_cell.length_c   1.000
_cell.angle_alpha   90.00
_cell.angle_beta   90.00
_cell.angle_gamma   90.00
#
_symmetry.space_group_name_H-M   'P 1'
#
loop_
_entity.id
_entity.type
_entity.pdbx_description
1 polymer ?
#
loop_
_entity_poly.entity_id
_entity_poly.type
_entity_poly.pdbx_seq_one_letter_code
_entity_poly.pdbx_strand_id
1 'polypeptide(L)'
;MDFSFDLVASKCAEQMAKYQQNGDWSTICRPEGKALTACADASVPHLADVKRHCANPILNYRACLEANASETDEAVREKCSAPLKALWDCTESRRAEIAEQSNNN
;
A
#
# COMPACT_ATOMS: atom_id res chain seq x y z
N MET A 1 -12.96 8.68 9.61
CA MET A 1 -11.64 8.02 9.57
C MET A 1 -11.09 8.12 8.19
N ASP A 2 -9.90 8.69 8.03
CA ASP A 2 -9.39 8.95 6.69
C ASP A 2 -8.16 8.10 6.38
N PHE A 3 -8.40 7.01 5.64
CA PHE A 3 -7.37 6.23 4.96
C PHE A 3 -7.11 6.77 3.54
N SER A 4 -7.67 7.95 3.21
CA SER A 4 -7.70 8.43 1.84
C SER A 4 -6.32 8.77 1.31
N PHE A 5 -6.23 8.57 0.00
CA PHE A 5 -5.23 9.19 -0.82
C PHE A 5 -5.13 10.70 -0.60
N ASP A 6 -6.22 11.39 -0.23
CA ASP A 6 -6.25 12.84 -0.01
C ASP A 6 -5.53 13.26 1.28
N LEU A 7 -5.61 12.47 2.35
CA LEU A 7 -4.82 12.71 3.56
C LEU A 7 -3.33 12.50 3.29
N VAL A 8 -2.97 11.48 2.51
CA VAL A 8 -1.57 11.28 2.06
C VAL A 8 -1.14 12.42 1.13
N ALA A 9 -2.00 12.85 0.20
CA ALA A 9 -1.71 13.94 -0.72
C ALA A 9 -1.47 15.26 0.01
N SER A 10 -2.24 15.56 1.06
CA SER A 10 -2.09 16.77 1.86
C SER A 10 -0.87 16.75 2.78
N LYS A 11 -0.51 15.58 3.34
CA LYS A 11 0.62 15.43 4.28
C LYS A 11 1.96 15.15 3.60
N CYS A 12 1.94 14.56 2.42
CA CYS A 12 3.11 14.10 1.66
C CYS A 12 3.19 14.73 0.27
N ALA A 13 2.66 15.95 0.12
CA ALA A 13 2.57 16.66 -1.17
C ALA A 13 3.91 16.75 -1.90
N GLU A 14 5.01 16.95 -1.17
CA GLU A 14 6.35 17.05 -1.74
C GLU A 14 6.84 15.70 -2.32
N GLN A 15 6.63 14.62 -1.57
CA GLN A 15 7.00 13.26 -1.99
C GLN A 15 6.10 12.79 -3.14
N MET A 16 4.82 13.17 -3.13
CA MET A 16 3.88 12.96 -4.23
C MET A 16 4.31 13.69 -5.50
N ALA A 17 4.68 14.97 -5.41
CA ALA A 17 5.13 15.74 -6.56
C ALA A 17 6.40 15.14 -7.20
N LYS A 18 7.34 14.65 -6.38
CA LYS A 18 8.54 13.95 -6.84
C LYS A 18 8.22 12.59 -7.47
N TYR A 19 7.30 11.83 -6.87
CA TYR A 19 6.84 10.54 -7.41
C TYR A 19 6.09 10.70 -8.75
N GLN A 20 5.42 11.83 -8.98
CA GLN A 20 4.65 12.12 -10.20
C GLN A 20 5.47 12.74 -11.35
N GLN A 21 6.77 13.03 -11.15
CA GLN A 21 7.59 13.59 -12.24
C GLN A 21 7.88 12.54 -13.33
N ASN A 22 7.37 12.81 -14.52
CA ASN A 22 7.51 11.98 -15.72
C ASN A 22 8.98 11.88 -16.17
N GLY A 23 9.47 10.67 -16.40
CA GLY A 23 10.65 10.47 -17.23
C GLY A 23 11.14 9.04 -17.26
N ASP A 24 11.29 8.41 -16.10
CA ASP A 24 11.85 7.07 -16.03
C ASP A 24 11.35 6.31 -14.79
N TRP A 25 10.20 5.68 -14.96
CA TRP A 25 9.58 4.82 -13.95
C TRP A 25 10.47 3.65 -13.52
N SER A 26 11.47 3.27 -14.32
CA SER A 26 12.39 2.19 -13.97
C SER A 26 13.46 2.62 -12.95
N THR A 27 13.77 3.92 -12.90
CA THR A 27 14.91 4.47 -12.13
C THR A 27 14.47 5.37 -10.96
N ILE A 28 13.36 6.11 -11.12
CA ILE A 28 12.81 7.07 -10.13
C ILE A 28 11.77 6.42 -9.20
N CYS A 29 11.19 5.28 -9.57
CA CYS A 29 10.06 4.74 -8.77
C CYS A 29 10.51 4.18 -7.41
N ARG A 30 11.73 3.64 -7.30
CA ARG A 30 12.19 2.97 -6.07
C ARG A 30 12.54 3.94 -4.92
N PRO A 31 13.32 5.02 -5.11
CA PRO A 31 13.67 5.93 -4.03
C PRO A 31 12.50 6.84 -3.63
N GLU A 32 11.83 7.43 -4.60
CA GLU A 32 10.75 8.39 -4.42
C GLU A 32 9.49 7.68 -3.89
N GLY A 33 9.22 6.46 -4.38
CA GLY A 33 8.17 5.60 -3.84
C GLY A 33 8.43 5.18 -2.38
N LYS A 34 9.70 4.91 -2.00
CA LYS A 34 10.07 4.66 -0.59
C LYS A 34 9.86 5.90 0.28
N ALA A 35 10.24 7.08 -0.20
CA ALA A 35 10.07 8.33 0.53
C ALA A 35 8.58 8.66 0.74
N LEU A 36 7.74 8.46 -0.28
CA LEU A 36 6.30 8.64 -0.17
C LEU A 36 5.67 7.60 0.78
N THR A 37 6.10 6.34 0.70
CA THR A 37 5.64 5.28 1.60
C THR A 37 5.98 5.60 3.05
N ALA A 38 7.20 6.06 3.33
CA ALA A 38 7.62 6.45 4.68
C ALA A 38 6.84 7.66 5.20
N CYS A 39 6.57 8.66 4.35
CA CYS A 39 5.75 9.80 4.74
C CYS A 39 4.30 9.38 5.05
N ALA A 40 3.72 8.50 4.23
CA ALA A 40 2.37 7.98 4.46
C ALA A 40 2.30 7.17 5.77
N ASP A 41 3.35 6.41 6.10
CA ASP A 41 3.45 5.66 7.36
C ASP A 41 3.55 6.55 8.59
N ALA A 42 4.27 7.66 8.51
CA ALA A 42 4.38 8.61 9.60
C ALA A 42 3.11 9.48 9.77
N SER A 43 2.45 9.81 8.67
CA SER A 43 1.39 10.81 8.65
C SER A 43 -0.02 10.24 8.77
N VAL A 44 -0.19 8.93 8.52
CA VAL A 44 -1.46 8.24 8.59
C VAL A 44 -1.34 7.07 9.58
N PRO A 45 -1.58 7.29 10.89
CA PRO A 45 -1.38 6.28 11.93
C PRO A 45 -2.12 4.97 11.67
N HIS A 46 -3.34 5.07 11.13
CA HIS A 46 -4.14 3.91 10.78
C HIS A 46 -3.57 3.12 9.58
N LEU A 47 -2.83 3.77 8.67
CA LEU A 47 -2.14 3.08 7.57
C LEU A 47 -0.94 2.28 8.09
N ALA A 48 -0.15 2.86 9.00
CA ALA A 48 0.96 2.15 9.64
C ALA A 48 0.47 0.94 10.43
N ASP A 49 -0.67 1.07 11.10
CA ASP A 49 -1.30 -0.02 11.83
C ASP A 49 -1.78 -1.15 10.92
N VAL A 50 -2.48 -0.82 9.82
CA VAL A 50 -2.86 -1.81 8.80
C VAL A 50 -1.64 -2.52 8.22
N LYS A 51 -0.56 -1.80 7.90
CA LYS A 51 0.67 -2.41 7.38
C LYS A 51 1.33 -3.36 8.37
N ARG A 52 1.34 -3.00 9.65
CA ARG A 52 1.88 -3.88 10.71
C ARG A 52 1.03 -5.13 10.87
N HIS A 53 -0.30 -4.95 10.92
CA HIS A 53 -1.25 -6.06 11.11
C HIS A 53 -1.24 -7.02 9.90
N CYS A 54 -1.23 -6.46 8.68
CA CYS A 54 -1.27 -7.23 7.43
C CYS A 54 0.12 -7.50 6.84
N ALA A 55 1.19 -7.48 7.64
CA ALA A 55 2.56 -7.64 7.16
C ALA A 55 2.75 -8.95 6.35
N ASN A 56 2.23 -10.08 6.84
CA ASN A 56 2.36 -11.37 6.17
C ASN A 56 1.60 -11.42 4.82
N PRO A 57 0.29 -11.08 4.75
CA PRO A 57 -0.40 -10.96 3.46
C PRO A 57 0.28 -10.01 2.47
N ILE A 58 0.82 -8.87 2.94
CA ILE A 58 1.57 -7.92 2.11
C ILE A 58 2.83 -8.59 1.52
N LEU A 59 3.61 -9.29 2.36
CA LEU A 59 4.83 -9.97 1.92
C LEU A 59 4.52 -11.09 0.92
N ASN A 60 3.48 -11.90 1.17
CA ASN A 60 3.08 -12.98 0.29
C ASN A 60 2.65 -12.48 -1.09
N TYR A 61 1.88 -11.39 -1.13
CA TYR A 61 1.47 -10.79 -2.40
C TYR A 61 2.67 -10.21 -3.17
N ARG A 62 3.57 -9.49 -2.48
CA ARG A 62 4.81 -8.97 -3.09
C ARG A 62 5.69 -10.08 -3.63
N ALA A 63 5.91 -11.14 -2.87
CA ALA A 63 6.68 -12.29 -3.32
C ALA A 63 6.07 -12.95 -4.56
N CYS A 64 4.73 -13.01 -4.64
CA CYS A 64 4.05 -13.49 -5.84
C CYS A 64 4.31 -12.60 -7.06
N LEU A 65 4.22 -11.28 -6.90
CA LEU A 65 4.51 -10.33 -7.97
C LEU A 65 5.96 -10.44 -8.44
N GLU A 66 6.91 -10.50 -7.52
CA GLU A 66 8.34 -10.64 -7.83
C GLU A 66 8.64 -11.95 -8.57
N ALA A 67 8.04 -13.06 -8.14
CA ALA A 67 8.20 -14.36 -8.79
C ALA A 67 7.61 -14.41 -10.22
N ASN A 68 6.70 -13.51 -10.56
CA ASN A 68 6.02 -13.45 -11.85
C ASN A 68 6.28 -12.13 -12.60
N ALA A 69 7.35 -11.41 -12.26
CA ALA A 69 7.61 -10.06 -12.79
C ALA A 69 7.85 -10.02 -14.32
N SER A 70 8.18 -11.15 -14.95
CA SER A 70 8.39 -11.28 -16.40
C SER A 70 7.18 -11.84 -17.14
N GLU A 71 6.08 -12.13 -16.44
CA GLU A 71 4.85 -12.69 -17.01
C GLU A 71 3.92 -11.58 -17.52
N THR A 72 2.88 -11.96 -18.27
CA THR A 72 1.84 -11.00 -18.67
C THR A 72 0.95 -10.61 -17.50
N ASP A 73 0.31 -9.45 -17.60
CA ASP A 73 -0.61 -8.95 -16.56
C ASP A 73 -1.74 -9.96 -16.27
N GLU A 74 -2.29 -10.63 -17.30
CA GLU A 74 -3.30 -11.68 -17.13
C GLU A 74 -2.77 -12.86 -16.30
N ALA A 75 -1.54 -13.31 -16.57
CA ALA A 75 -0.92 -14.42 -15.87
C ALA A 75 -0.58 -14.06 -14.42
N VAL A 76 -0.08 -12.83 -14.19
CA VAL A 76 0.15 -12.30 -12.84
C VAL A 76 -1.16 -12.22 -12.06
N ARG A 77 -2.24 -11.72 -12.68
CA ARG A 77 -3.55 -11.64 -12.05
C ARG A 77 -4.07 -13.01 -11.63
N GLU A 78 -3.96 -14.01 -12.51
CA GLU A 78 -4.40 -15.38 -12.20
C GLU A 78 -3.57 -15.98 -11.05
N LYS A 79 -2.25 -15.96 -11.18
CA LYS A 79 -1.31 -16.57 -10.22
C LYS A 79 -1.28 -15.87 -8.86
N CYS A 80 -1.50 -14.56 -8.82
CA CYS A 80 -1.47 -13.76 -7.60
C CYS A 80 -2.85 -13.36 -7.06
N SER A 81 -3.95 -13.89 -7.63
CA SER A 81 -5.31 -13.63 -7.16
C SER A 81 -5.56 -14.07 -5.71
N ALA A 82 -5.07 -15.24 -5.32
CA ALA A 82 -5.22 -15.76 -3.96
C ALA A 82 -4.48 -14.91 -2.90
N PRO A 83 -3.17 -14.61 -3.02
CA PRO A 83 -2.51 -13.72 -2.07
C PRO A 83 -3.06 -12.29 -2.10
N LEU A 84 -3.54 -11.80 -3.25
CA LEU A 84 -4.25 -10.52 -3.34
C LEU A 84 -5.54 -10.53 -2.51
N LYS A 85 -6.35 -11.61 -2.60
CA LYS A 85 -7.55 -11.77 -1.79
C LYS A 85 -7.23 -11.79 -0.29
N ALA A 86 -6.22 -12.54 0.12
CA ALA A 86 -5.81 -12.61 1.52
C ALA A 86 -5.35 -11.24 2.07
N LEU A 87 -4.67 -10.45 1.24
CA LEU A 87 -4.31 -9.07 1.58
C LEU A 87 -5.56 -8.20 1.74
N TRP A 88 -6.50 -8.29 0.79
CA TRP A 88 -7.76 -7.53 0.85
C TRP A 88 -8.58 -7.87 2.09
N ASP A 89 -8.78 -9.16 2.38
CA ASP A 89 -9.54 -9.64 3.55
C ASP A 89 -8.92 -9.09 4.86
N CYS A 90 -7.59 -9.10 4.97
CA CYS A 90 -6.88 -8.53 6.13
C CYS A 90 -7.09 -7.01 6.25
N THR A 91 -6.96 -6.28 5.14
CA THR A 91 -7.11 -4.82 5.16
C THR A 91 -8.53 -4.39 5.52
N GLU A 92 -9.56 -5.09 5.03
CA GLU A 92 -10.95 -4.78 5.35
C GLU A 92 -11.28 -5.12 6.81
N SER A 93 -10.85 -6.28 7.31
CA SER A 93 -11.01 -6.65 8.72
C SER A 93 -10.39 -5.59 9.63
N ARG A 94 -9.16 -5.17 9.34
CA ARG A 94 -8.46 -4.20 10.18
C ARG A 94 -9.08 -2.81 10.08
N ARG A 95 -9.56 -2.41 8.91
CA ARG A 95 -10.30 -1.13 8.73
C ARG A 95 -11.58 -1.12 9.56
N ALA A 96 -12.34 -2.22 9.57
CA ALA A 96 -13.55 -2.36 10.38
C ALA A 96 -13.24 -2.24 11.88
N GLU A 97 -12.23 -2.97 12.38
CA GLU A 97 -11.80 -2.88 13.78
C GLU A 97 -11.38 -1.47 14.19
N ILE A 98 -10.60 -0.80 13.33
CA ILE A 98 -10.15 0.57 13.57
C ILE A 98 -11.37 1.50 13.64
N ALA A 99 -12.34 1.37 12.70
CA ALA A 99 -13.58 2.15 12.69
C ALA A 99 -14.42 1.98 13.97
N GLU A 100 -14.55 0.76 14.47
CA GLU A 100 -15.23 0.48 15.73
C GLU A 100 -14.54 1.12 16.94
N GLN A 101 -13.20 1.11 16.98
CA GLN A 101 -12.42 1.67 18.08
C GLN A 101 -12.53 3.19 18.22
N SER A 102 -12.75 3.94 17.13
CA SER A 102 -12.93 5.41 17.22
C SER A 102 -14.36 5.86 17.40
N ASN A 103 -15.35 4.96 17.36
CA ASN A 103 -16.72 5.27 17.77
C ASN A 103 -16.96 5.03 19.27
N ASN A 104 -16.01 4.39 19.96
CA ASN A 104 -16.09 4.06 21.39
C ASN A 104 -15.17 4.92 22.28
N ASN A 105 -14.57 5.97 21.71
CA ASN A 105 -13.71 6.97 22.38
C ASN A 105 -14.22 8.38 22.07
#